data_AF-A0A969V6K2-F1
#
_entry.id   AF-A0A969V6K2-F1
#
_cell.length_a   1.000
_cell.length_b   1.000
_cell.length_c   1.000
_cell.angle_alpha   90.00
_cell.angle_beta   90.00
_cell.angle_gamma   90.00
#
_symmetry.space_group_name_H-M   'P 1'
#
loop_
_entity.id
_entity.type
_entity.pdbx_description
1 polymer ?
#
loop_
_entity_poly.entity_id
_entity_poly.type
_entity_poly.pdbx_seq_one_letter_code
_entity_poly.pdbx_strand_id
1 'polypeptide(L)'
;MDANLQHAEFVDTASENAIAALDSSAPGTQPILPPATKSNTQLQQIGTKISDFLANLPDNTVRFFVEYSQQIINIALIIAAIIACKIVLAVLDAINDIPLVYPTFELIGIGFTTWFVLRYLVKASTRQELAAQISVYENDISGS
;
A
#
# COMPACT_ATOMS: atom_id res chain seq x y z
N MET A 1 -50.88 24.95 -63.16
CA MET A 1 -50.19 24.42 -61.97
C MET A 1 -51.29 24.01 -60.99
N ASP A 2 -51.92 22.84 -61.10
CA ASP A 2 -51.50 21.56 -61.69
C ASP A 2 -50.26 20.95 -61.03
N ALA A 3 -50.50 19.89 -60.25
CA ALA A 3 -49.57 18.80 -59.97
C ALA A 3 -50.41 17.52 -59.82
N ASN A 4 -50.71 16.89 -60.95
CA ASN A 4 -51.32 15.57 -61.05
C ASN A 4 -50.23 14.60 -61.54
N LEU A 5 -49.91 13.57 -60.77
CA LEU A 5 -49.21 12.38 -61.26
C LEU A 5 -49.80 11.12 -60.64
N GLN A 6 -50.05 10.14 -61.52
CA GLN A 6 -50.69 8.86 -61.25
C GLN A 6 -49.65 7.75 -60.97
N HIS A 7 -50.19 6.58 -60.58
CA HIS A 7 -49.63 5.21 -60.73
C HIS A 7 -48.48 4.78 -59.79
N ALA A 8 -48.33 3.50 -59.41
CA ALA A 8 -49.28 2.37 -59.46
C ALA A 8 -48.75 1.13 -58.67
N GLU A 9 -49.63 0.11 -58.60
CA GLU A 9 -49.31 -1.33 -58.72
C GLU A 9 -49.07 -2.19 -57.46
N PHE A 10 -49.45 -3.46 -57.65
CA PHE A 10 -49.52 -4.61 -56.75
C PHE A 10 -48.11 -5.06 -56.26
N VAL A 11 -47.93 -5.93 -55.26
CA VAL A 11 -48.20 -7.39 -55.33
C VAL A 11 -48.28 -8.07 -53.95
N ASP A 12 -49.12 -9.09 -53.91
CA ASP A 12 -49.37 -10.10 -52.86
C ASP A 12 -48.19 -11.06 -52.63
N THR A 13 -47.95 -11.47 -51.38
CA THR A 13 -47.65 -12.88 -51.07
C THR A 13 -48.18 -13.30 -49.69
N ALA A 14 -49.19 -14.15 -49.71
CA ALA A 14 -49.69 -15.06 -48.69
C ALA A 14 -48.71 -15.60 -47.60
N SER A 15 -49.21 -15.74 -46.37
CA SER A 15 -49.50 -17.03 -45.68
C SER A 15 -49.91 -16.70 -44.22
N GLU A 16 -51.19 -16.72 -43.85
CA GLU A 16 -51.99 -17.91 -43.52
C GLU A 16 -52.10 -18.12 -41.99
N ASN A 17 -53.31 -18.45 -41.55
CA ASN A 17 -53.73 -18.92 -40.23
C ASN A 17 -53.93 -17.97 -39.03
N ALA A 18 -55.10 -18.21 -38.42
CA ALA A 18 -55.36 -18.24 -36.99
C ALA A 18 -55.45 -16.91 -36.21
N ILE A 19 -56.56 -16.23 -36.46
CA ILE A 19 -57.46 -15.86 -35.36
C ILE A 19 -57.68 -17.04 -34.38
N ALA A 20 -57.94 -16.70 -33.11
CA ALA A 20 -58.36 -17.59 -32.02
C ALA A 20 -57.30 -18.53 -31.39
N ALA A 21 -56.56 -17.99 -30.42
CA ALA A 21 -56.25 -18.67 -29.16
C ALA A 21 -55.74 -17.67 -28.10
N LEU A 22 -56.67 -16.96 -27.43
CA LEU A 22 -56.41 -16.50 -26.05
C LEU A 22 -56.58 -17.69 -25.12
N ASP A 23 -55.70 -18.68 -25.23
CA ASP A 23 -55.72 -19.89 -24.40
C ASP A 23 -54.63 -19.83 -23.33
N SER A 24 -55.07 -19.62 -22.10
CA SER A 24 -54.21 -19.46 -20.93
C SER A 24 -53.85 -20.82 -20.32
N SER A 25 -53.11 -21.68 -21.05
CA SER A 25 -52.26 -22.76 -20.48
C SER A 25 -51.44 -23.52 -21.51
N ALA A 26 -50.11 -23.45 -21.41
CA ALA A 26 -49.22 -24.50 -21.90
C ALA A 26 -47.99 -24.65 -20.97
N PRO A 27 -47.44 -25.88 -20.76
CA PRO A 27 -46.57 -26.12 -19.61
C PRO A 27 -45.10 -26.35 -19.98
N GLY A 28 -44.23 -25.48 -19.45
CA GLY A 28 -42.84 -25.80 -19.09
C GLY A 28 -41.76 -25.58 -20.17
N THR A 29 -40.69 -24.87 -19.79
CA THR A 29 -39.33 -25.12 -20.30
C THR A 29 -38.23 -24.52 -19.41
N GLN A 30 -37.54 -25.42 -18.68
CA GLN A 30 -36.14 -25.32 -18.24
C GLN A 30 -35.75 -24.40 -17.04
N PRO A 31 -34.63 -24.69 -16.33
CA PRO A 31 -34.45 -24.28 -14.93
C PRO A 31 -33.17 -23.46 -14.63
N ILE A 32 -33.21 -22.59 -13.62
CA ILE A 32 -32.02 -22.29 -12.77
C ILE A 32 -32.48 -22.18 -11.32
N LEU A 33 -32.13 -23.18 -10.52
CA LEU A 33 -31.52 -23.09 -9.18
C LEU A 33 -31.47 -24.52 -8.63
N PRO A 34 -30.32 -25.22 -8.66
CA PRO A 34 -30.21 -26.52 -8.00
C PRO A 34 -30.42 -26.35 -6.49
N PRO A 35 -31.05 -27.32 -5.80
CA PRO A 35 -31.34 -27.19 -4.37
C PRO A 35 -30.06 -26.96 -3.57
N ALA A 36 -30.12 -26.01 -2.63
CA ALA A 36 -28.99 -25.57 -1.80
C ALA A 36 -28.64 -26.60 -0.70
N THR A 37 -28.38 -27.85 -1.10
CA THR A 37 -28.08 -28.97 -0.19
C THR A 37 -26.57 -29.19 0.00
N LYS A 38 -25.72 -28.64 -0.89
CA LYS A 38 -24.26 -28.86 -0.88
C LYS A 38 -23.45 -27.81 -0.09
N SER A 39 -24.01 -26.63 0.16
CA SER A 39 -23.30 -25.52 0.84
C SER A 39 -22.96 -25.83 2.29
N ASN A 40 -23.86 -26.47 3.04
CA ASN A 40 -23.60 -26.90 4.42
C ASN A 40 -22.42 -27.88 4.50
N THR A 41 -22.32 -28.84 3.58
CA THR A 41 -21.21 -29.81 3.54
C THR A 41 -19.88 -29.13 3.19
N GLN A 42 -19.87 -28.18 2.25
CA GLN A 42 -18.67 -27.41 1.94
C GLN A 42 -18.24 -26.49 3.09
N LEU A 43 -19.17 -25.82 3.77
CA LEU A 43 -18.84 -24.99 4.93
C LEU A 43 -18.29 -25.81 6.10
N GLN A 44 -18.79 -27.03 6.32
CA GLN A 44 -18.23 -27.96 7.30
C GLN A 44 -16.81 -28.41 6.91
N GLN A 45 -16.56 -28.71 5.64
CA GLN A 45 -15.22 -29.05 5.12
C GLN A 45 -14.22 -27.89 5.17
N ILE A 46 -14.70 -26.66 4.96
CA ILE A 46 -13.91 -25.43 5.10
C ILE A 46 -13.62 -25.19 6.60
N GLY A 47 -14.61 -25.38 7.47
CA GLY A 47 -14.47 -25.29 8.92
C GLY A 47 -13.44 -26.26 9.48
N THR A 48 -13.47 -27.54 9.07
CA THR A 48 -12.46 -28.53 9.50
C THR A 48 -11.08 -28.24 8.92
N LYS A 49 -10.97 -27.86 7.65
CA LYS A 49 -9.67 -27.44 7.08
C LYS A 49 -9.08 -26.22 7.79
N ILE A 50 -9.92 -25.25 8.17
CA ILE A 50 -9.49 -24.09 8.94
C ILE A 50 -9.10 -24.51 10.36
N SER A 51 -9.87 -25.39 11.04
CA SER A 51 -9.50 -25.86 12.38
C SER A 51 -8.20 -26.66 12.39
N ASP A 52 -7.94 -27.50 11.37
CA ASP A 52 -6.69 -28.24 11.24
C ASP A 52 -5.51 -27.29 10.98
N PHE A 53 -5.70 -26.25 10.17
CA PHE A 53 -4.70 -25.19 9.98
C PHE A 53 -4.45 -24.43 11.28
N LEU A 54 -5.50 -24.08 12.04
CA LEU A 54 -5.43 -23.37 13.31
C LEU A 54 -4.81 -24.22 14.45
N ALA A 55 -5.02 -25.53 14.44
CA ALA A 55 -4.39 -26.45 15.39
C ALA A 55 -2.87 -26.56 15.14
N ASN A 56 -2.43 -26.45 13.89
CA ASN A 56 -1.01 -26.46 13.49
C ASN A 56 -0.41 -25.05 13.36
N LEU A 57 -1.19 -23.99 13.61
CA LEU A 57 -0.75 -22.59 13.52
C LEU A 57 0.41 -22.26 14.48
N PRO A 58 0.47 -22.74 15.73
CA PRO A 58 1.54 -22.40 16.66
C PRO A 58 2.93 -22.76 16.12
N ASP A 59 3.14 -24.03 15.74
CA ASP A 59 4.45 -24.51 15.28
C ASP A 59 4.86 -23.92 13.93
N ASN A 60 3.93 -23.86 12.97
CA ASN A 60 4.25 -23.35 11.63
C ASN A 60 4.44 -21.83 11.61
N THR A 61 3.58 -21.05 12.28
CA THR A 61 3.69 -19.57 12.28
C THR A 61 4.97 -19.10 12.95
N VAL A 62 5.36 -19.74 14.06
CA VAL A 62 6.62 -19.44 14.75
C VAL A 62 7.82 -19.80 13.86
N ARG A 63 7.81 -20.96 13.19
CA ARG A 63 8.87 -21.33 12.24
C ARG A 63 8.96 -20.35 11.06
N PHE A 64 7.86 -19.94 10.44
CA PHE A 64 7.90 -19.00 9.32
C PHE A 64 8.44 -17.63 9.73
N PHE A 65 8.10 -17.13 10.92
CA PHE A 65 8.69 -15.89 11.44
C PHE A 65 10.19 -16.03 11.69
N VAL A 66 10.66 -17.12 12.32
CA VAL A 66 12.07 -17.32 12.65
C VAL A 66 12.92 -17.57 11.40
N GLU A 67 12.46 -18.40 10.46
CA GLU A 67 13.19 -18.75 9.23
C GLU A 67 13.24 -17.58 8.23
N TYR A 68 12.13 -16.85 8.06
CA TYR A 68 12.04 -15.71 7.13
C TYR A 68 12.49 -14.38 7.77
N SER A 69 12.92 -14.40 9.03
CA SER A 69 13.37 -13.20 9.78
C SER A 69 14.44 -12.41 9.03
N GLN A 70 15.41 -13.06 8.38
CA GLN A 70 16.51 -12.32 7.73
C GLN A 70 16.02 -11.44 6.56
N GLN A 71 15.07 -11.93 5.77
CA GLN A 71 14.51 -11.18 4.65
C GLN A 71 13.45 -10.17 5.12
N ILE A 72 12.61 -10.54 6.09
CA ILE A 72 11.67 -9.60 6.73
C ILE A 72 12.41 -8.42 7.34
N ILE A 73 13.49 -8.65 8.11
CA ILE A 73 14.25 -7.59 8.78
C ILE A 73 14.79 -6.59 7.77
N ASN A 74 15.36 -7.03 6.65
CA ASN A 74 15.88 -6.13 5.62
C ASN A 74 14.77 -5.31 4.96
N ILE A 75 13.62 -5.92 4.64
CA ILE A 75 12.46 -5.22 4.05
C ILE A 75 11.85 -4.25 5.08
N ALA A 76 11.71 -4.66 6.33
CA ALA A 76 11.22 -3.84 7.43
C ALA A 76 12.16 -2.66 7.72
N LEU A 77 13.48 -2.85 7.62
CA LEU A 77 14.48 -1.80 7.76
C LEU A 77 14.39 -0.79 6.61
N ILE A 78 14.20 -1.24 5.37
CA ILE A 78 13.96 -0.34 4.22
C ILE A 78 12.67 0.47 4.42
N ILE A 79 11.58 -0.17 4.84
CA ILE A 79 10.30 0.50 5.13
C ILE A 79 10.47 1.49 6.28
N ALA A 80 11.17 1.11 7.36
CA ALA A 80 11.46 1.98 8.49
C ALA A 80 12.33 3.18 8.09
N ALA A 81 13.31 2.99 7.20
CA ALA A 81 14.13 4.07 6.65
C ALA A 81 13.30 5.05 5.79
N ILE A 82 12.36 4.54 4.99
CA ILE A 82 11.41 5.38 4.22
C ILE A 82 10.51 6.18 5.17
N ILE A 83 9.98 5.55 6.23
CA ILE A 83 9.15 6.22 7.25
C ILE A 83 9.97 7.27 8.01
N ALA A 84 11.20 6.94 8.43
CA ALA A 84 12.10 7.89 9.08
C ALA A 84 12.42 9.08 8.18
N CYS A 85 12.70 8.86 6.89
CA CYS A 85 12.88 9.91 5.90
C CYS A 85 11.62 10.78 5.76
N LYS A 86 10.42 10.18 5.70
CA LYS A 86 9.13 10.89 5.70
C LYS A 86 8.93 11.74 6.95
N ILE A 87 9.34 11.27 8.12
CA ILE A 87 9.29 12.03 9.39
C ILE A 87 10.27 13.20 9.34
N VAL A 88 11.52 13.00 8.91
CA VAL A 88 12.51 14.07 8.78
C VAL A 88 12.04 15.15 7.81
N LEU A 89 11.45 14.78 6.66
CA LEU A 89 10.86 15.72 5.71
C LEU A 89 9.68 16.48 6.33
N ALA A 90 8.76 15.79 7.01
CA ALA A 90 7.62 16.45 7.66
C ALA A 90 8.04 17.40 8.81
N VAL A 91 9.12 17.07 9.53
CA VAL A 91 9.73 17.96 10.53
C VAL A 91 10.38 19.16 9.86
N LEU A 92 11.05 18.97 8.72
CA LEU A 92 11.67 20.06 7.96
C LEU A 92 10.61 21.02 7.37
N ASP A 93 9.51 20.50 6.84
CA ASP A 93 8.36 21.27 6.38
C ASP A 93 7.76 22.08 7.55
N ALA A 94 7.48 21.43 8.69
CA ALA A 94 6.93 22.10 9.88
C ALA A 94 7.90 23.13 10.50
N ILE A 95 9.21 22.95 10.34
CA ILE A 95 10.23 23.93 10.70
C ILE A 95 10.21 25.13 9.75
N ASN A 96 10.06 24.88 8.45
CA ASN A 96 10.00 25.92 7.42
C ASN A 96 8.73 26.79 7.54
N ASP A 97 7.63 26.23 8.02
CA ASP A 97 6.40 26.96 8.36
C ASP A 97 6.57 27.93 9.55
N ILE A 98 7.63 27.81 10.34
CA ILE A 98 7.92 28.72 11.48
C ILE A 98 9.00 29.74 11.05
N PRO A 99 8.64 31.01 10.79
CA PRO A 99 9.52 31.99 10.16
C PRO A 99 10.75 32.41 10.98
N LEU A 100 10.82 32.00 12.25
CA LEU A 100 11.94 32.27 13.16
C LEU A 100 12.93 31.11 13.30
N VAL A 101 12.59 29.90 12.88
CA VAL A 101 13.42 28.72 13.15
C VAL A 101 14.69 28.71 12.30
N TYR A 102 14.57 28.98 10.99
CA TYR A 102 15.72 29.11 10.09
C TYR A 102 16.77 30.13 10.58
N PRO A 103 16.44 31.42 10.81
CA PRO A 103 17.43 32.41 11.27
C PRO A 103 17.95 32.13 12.69
N THR A 104 17.16 31.45 13.54
CA THR A 104 17.62 31.05 14.88
C THR A 104 18.65 29.92 14.80
N PHE A 105 18.44 28.90 13.97
CA PHE A 105 19.44 27.85 13.74
C PHE A 105 20.69 28.38 13.04
N GLU A 106 20.56 29.32 12.10
CA GLU A 106 21.70 29.99 11.47
C GLU A 106 22.53 30.76 12.51
N LEU A 107 21.89 31.56 13.37
CA LEU A 107 22.56 32.32 14.43
C LEU A 107 23.24 31.40 15.46
N ILE A 108 22.58 30.30 15.86
CA ILE A 108 23.14 29.29 16.76
C ILE A 108 24.34 28.59 16.10
N GLY A 109 24.20 28.20 14.82
CA GLY A 109 25.25 27.56 14.05
C GLY A 109 26.48 28.45 13.92
N ILE A 110 26.31 29.70 13.48
CA ILE A 110 27.40 30.68 13.39
C ILE A 110 28.01 30.92 14.77
N GLY A 111 27.20 31.18 15.81
CA GLY A 111 27.68 31.43 17.16
C GLY A 111 28.52 30.27 17.72
N PHE A 112 28.03 29.04 17.59
CA PHE A 112 28.73 27.84 18.05
C PHE A 112 29.97 27.54 17.20
N THR A 113 29.89 27.65 15.87
CA THR A 113 31.05 27.45 14.97
C THR A 113 32.13 28.50 15.22
N THR A 114 31.79 29.78 15.34
CA THR A 114 32.75 30.84 15.66
C THR A 114 33.39 30.60 17.04
N TRP A 115 32.60 30.27 18.07
CA TRP A 115 33.14 29.93 19.39
C TRP A 115 34.07 28.72 19.32
N PHE A 116 33.66 27.64 18.65
CA PHE A 116 34.44 26.41 18.50
C PHE A 116 35.76 26.64 17.75
N VAL A 117 35.73 27.34 16.61
CA VAL A 117 36.93 27.66 15.82
C VAL A 117 37.90 28.51 16.66
N LEU A 118 37.42 29.58 17.31
CA LEU A 118 38.27 30.43 18.14
C LEU A 118 38.81 29.71 19.39
N ARG A 119 38.01 28.83 20.01
CA ARG A 119 38.35 28.13 21.26
C ARG A 119 39.26 26.93 21.05
N TYR A 120 39.09 26.17 19.96
CA TYR A 120 39.75 24.88 19.71
C TYR A 120 40.72 24.90 18.52
N LEU A 121 40.43 25.64 17.45
CA LEU A 121 41.28 25.63 16.24
C LEU A 121 42.37 26.72 16.26
N VAL A 122 42.13 27.89 16.85
CA VAL A 122 43.15 28.96 16.90
C VAL A 122 44.25 28.66 17.93
N LYS A 123 43.91 28.08 19.08
CA LYS A 123 44.85 27.87 20.19
C LYS A 123 45.59 26.54 20.04
N ALA A 124 46.92 26.59 19.84
CA ALA A 124 47.75 25.41 19.59
C ALA A 124 47.61 24.29 20.65
N SER A 125 47.52 24.65 21.94
CA SER A 125 47.30 23.68 23.02
C SER A 125 45.97 22.95 22.90
N THR A 126 44.91 23.66 22.48
CA THR A 126 43.56 23.08 22.37
C THR A 126 43.36 22.32 21.06
N ARG A 127 44.14 22.63 20.01
CA ARG A 127 44.25 21.75 18.84
C ARG A 127 44.79 20.36 19.20
N GLN A 128 45.82 20.30 20.06
CA GLN A 128 46.39 19.03 20.53
C GLN A 128 45.39 18.27 21.42
N GLU A 129 44.73 18.98 22.34
CA GLU A 129 43.66 18.46 23.20
C GLU A 129 42.49 17.87 22.38
N LEU A 130 42.07 18.55 21.31
CA LEU A 130 41.01 18.09 20.42
C LEU A 130 41.44 16.88 19.58
N ALA A 131 42.65 16.90 19.01
CA ALA A 131 43.18 15.78 18.24
C ALA A 131 43.35 14.51 19.08
N ALA A 132 43.80 14.65 20.34
CA ALA A 132 43.89 13.55 21.28
C ALA A 132 42.49 12.96 21.59
N GLN A 133 41.49 13.80 21.88
CA GLN A 133 40.11 13.35 22.10
C GLN A 133 39.53 12.62 20.88
N ILE A 134 39.72 13.15 19.67
CA ILE A 134 39.28 12.49 18.43
C ILE A 134 39.91 11.11 18.30
N SER A 135 41.23 10.97 18.53
CA SER A 135 41.90 9.67 18.43
C SER A 135 41.41 8.63 19.46
N VAL A 136 40.93 9.07 20.64
CA VAL A 136 40.30 8.18 21.62
C VAL A 136 38.95 7.70 21.11
N TYR A 137 38.09 8.61 20.62
CA TYR A 137 36.80 8.24 20.04
C TYR A 137 36.93 7.36 18.78
N GLU A 138 37.97 7.56 17.96
CA GLU A 138 38.26 6.72 16.80
C GLU A 138 38.67 5.29 17.21
N ASN A 139 39.45 5.12 18.27
CA ASN A 139 39.77 3.79 18.82
C ASN A 139 38.53 3.11 19.42
N ASP A 140 37.74 3.83 20.22
CA ASP A 140 36.49 3.32 20.81
C ASP A 140 35.49 2.82 19.74
N ILE A 141 35.43 3.48 18.57
CA ILE A 141 34.54 3.10 17.45
C ILE A 141 35.15 2.00 16.56
N SER A 142 36.47 1.97 16.38
CA SER A 142 37.16 0.98 15.54
C SER A 142 37.42 -0.36 16.25
N GLY A 143 37.28 -0.42 17.58
CA GLY A 143 37.22 -1.67 18.34
C GLY A 143 38.58 -2.32 18.55
N SER A 144 39.57 -1.55 19.03
CA SER A 144 40.88 -2.04 19.49
C SER A 144 41.31 -1.37 20.79
#